data_AF-A0AAU0F1V3-F1
#
_entry.id   AF-A0AAU0F1V3-F1
#
_cell.length_a   1.000
_cell.length_b   1.000
_cell.length_c   1.000
_cell.angle_alpha   90.00
_cell.angle_beta   90.00
_cell.angle_gamma   90.00
#
_symmetry.space_group_name_H-M   'P 1'
#
loop_
_entity.id
_entity.type
_entity.pdbx_description
1 polymer ?
#
loop_
_entity_poly.entity_id
_entity_poly.type
_entity_poly.pdbx_seq_one_letter_code
_entity_poly.pdbx_strand_id
1 'polypeptide(L)'
;MDIIDKTSTPMGGRVLRRRLILPLKNVNEINRRLSLIEFFNKEDDLKFEIQSHLKSISDLDRLMGKLAAEKLSPKELGYLRQSLVAIKSIKEKLHPHHEVLAWLNPLNDLTDLIDFLNNHLNDELPVHLSKGNVIREGVDEELDRLRSLQSSGKEFLDAMCQREIENTGITSLKIDFNNVFGYYIEVRNTHKDKVPADWIRKQTLVSAERYITEELKEYETQILGAEEKIAALEHRLYRAVCENVMNYIDAIQENAQLIAQLDIAVGLSELAISEGYTKPVLNEGYAIDLKEARHPIIEKALPLAKSISRMIFT
;
A
#
# COMPACT_ATOMS: atom_id res chain seq x y z
N MET A 1 10.64 -6.04 -24.14
CA MET A 1 9.76 -6.53 -23.06
C MET A 1 8.33 -6.17 -23.35
N ASP A 2 8.09 -4.97 -23.85
CA ASP A 2 6.76 -4.36 -24.08
C ASP A 2 5.75 -5.21 -24.88
N ILE A 3 6.23 -6.16 -25.69
CA ILE A 3 5.38 -7.08 -26.46
C ILE A 3 4.93 -8.27 -25.61
N ILE A 4 5.83 -8.86 -24.82
CA ILE A 4 5.61 -10.14 -24.12
C ILE A 4 5.09 -9.91 -22.70
N ASP A 5 5.51 -8.83 -22.04
CA ASP A 5 5.19 -8.59 -20.65
C ASP A 5 3.75 -8.08 -20.49
N LYS A 6 2.88 -8.95 -20.00
CA LYS A 6 1.48 -8.68 -19.65
C LYS A 6 1.22 -8.90 -18.15
N THR A 7 2.28 -8.89 -17.34
CA THR A 7 2.18 -9.08 -15.90
C THR A 7 1.54 -7.85 -15.24
N SER A 8 0.79 -8.08 -14.16
CA SER A 8 0.09 -7.05 -13.40
C SER A 8 0.90 -6.58 -12.19
N THR A 9 1.82 -7.41 -11.70
CA THR A 9 2.62 -7.16 -10.50
C THR A 9 4.08 -6.87 -10.85
N PRO A 10 4.76 -5.98 -10.10
CA PRO A 10 6.19 -5.75 -10.28
C PRO A 10 7.05 -7.01 -10.11
N MET A 11 6.68 -7.90 -9.16
CA MET A 11 7.40 -9.16 -8.97
C MET A 11 7.20 -10.13 -10.15
N GLY A 12 6.00 -10.20 -10.72
CA GLY A 12 5.72 -10.98 -11.94
C GLY A 12 6.61 -10.55 -13.10
N GLY A 13 6.67 -9.26 -13.40
CA GLY A 13 7.50 -8.71 -14.47
C GLY A 13 9.00 -8.98 -14.27
N ARG A 14 9.50 -8.88 -13.04
CA ARG A 14 10.89 -9.24 -12.70
C ARG A 14 11.17 -10.72 -12.95
N VAL A 15 10.27 -11.61 -12.48
CA VAL A 15 10.43 -13.05 -12.66
C VAL A 15 10.31 -13.45 -14.14
N LEU A 16 9.42 -12.82 -14.90
CA LEU A 16 9.29 -13.04 -16.35
C LEU A 16 10.59 -12.70 -17.07
N ARG A 17 11.15 -11.52 -16.79
CA ARG A 17 12.44 -11.09 -17.38
C ARG A 17 13.54 -12.10 -17.08
N ARG A 18 13.62 -12.59 -15.84
CA ARG A 18 14.59 -13.62 -15.44
C ARG A 18 14.37 -14.93 -16.21
N ARG A 19 13.13 -15.38 -16.37
CA ARG A 19 12.78 -16.61 -17.12
C ARG A 19 13.18 -16.54 -18.60
N LEU A 20 13.10 -15.36 -19.22
CA LEU A 20 13.52 -15.17 -20.62
C LEU A 20 15.03 -15.25 -20.80
N ILE A 21 15.82 -14.83 -19.79
CA ILE A 21 17.29 -14.89 -19.82
C ILE A 21 17.78 -16.30 -19.44
N LEU A 22 17.03 -17.01 -18.58
CA LEU A 22 17.38 -18.32 -18.05
C LEU A 22 16.26 -19.33 -18.36
N PRO A 23 16.13 -19.79 -19.62
CA PRO A 23 15.12 -20.76 -20.00
C PRO A 23 15.35 -22.10 -19.31
N LEU A 24 14.26 -22.78 -18.99
CA LEU A 24 14.30 -24.13 -18.44
C LEU A 24 14.70 -25.15 -19.52
N LYS A 25 15.30 -26.26 -19.07
CA LYS A 25 15.61 -27.43 -19.90
C LYS A 25 14.74 -28.65 -19.56
N ASN A 26 14.13 -28.66 -18.38
CA ASN A 26 13.33 -29.78 -17.93
C ASN A 26 11.94 -29.74 -18.57
N VAL A 27 11.64 -30.73 -19.42
CA VAL A 27 10.38 -30.81 -20.17
C VAL A 27 9.16 -30.85 -19.23
N ASN A 28 9.24 -31.59 -18.13
CA ASN A 28 8.13 -31.70 -17.17
C ASN A 28 7.81 -30.36 -16.52
N GLU A 29 8.82 -29.59 -16.10
CA GLU A 29 8.60 -28.28 -15.49
C GLU A 29 8.08 -27.25 -16.52
N ILE A 30 8.51 -27.33 -17.78
CA ILE A 30 7.95 -26.48 -18.84
C ILE A 30 6.48 -26.83 -19.07
N ASN A 31 6.15 -28.12 -19.20
CA ASN A 31 4.78 -28.58 -19.38
C ASN A 31 3.88 -28.20 -18.20
N ARG A 32 4.41 -28.26 -16.97
CA ARG A 32 3.73 -27.77 -15.77
C ARG A 32 3.35 -26.30 -15.92
N ARG A 33 4.26 -25.44 -16.39
CA ARG A 33 3.96 -24.00 -16.61
C ARG A 33 2.94 -23.79 -17.73
N LEU A 34 3.06 -24.56 -18.81
CA LEU A 34 2.13 -24.50 -19.94
C LEU A 34 0.72 -24.95 -19.54
N SER A 35 0.57 -25.88 -18.59
CA SER A 35 -0.76 -26.32 -18.12
C SER A 35 -1.50 -25.20 -17.39
N LEU A 36 -0.79 -24.36 -16.63
CA LEU A 36 -1.40 -23.21 -15.94
C LEU A 36 -1.89 -22.15 -16.93
N ILE A 37 -1.13 -21.90 -18.01
CA ILE A 37 -1.54 -21.01 -19.11
C ILE A 37 -2.76 -21.59 -19.83
N GLU A 38 -2.74 -22.89 -20.12
CA GLU A 38 -3.86 -23.57 -20.78
C GLU A 38 -5.15 -23.52 -19.94
N PHE A 39 -5.05 -23.65 -18.62
CA PHE A 39 -6.17 -23.49 -17.69
C PHE A 39 -6.79 -22.08 -17.84
N PHE A 40 -5.99 -21.02 -17.72
CA PHE A 40 -6.50 -19.65 -17.85
C PHE A 40 -7.00 -19.31 -19.26
N ASN A 41 -6.54 -20.02 -20.30
CA ASN A 41 -7.10 -19.88 -21.64
C ASN A 41 -8.55 -20.39 -21.75
N LYS A 42 -8.98 -21.28 -20.84
CA LYS A 42 -10.33 -21.87 -20.83
C LYS A 42 -11.28 -21.14 -19.88
N GLU A 43 -10.74 -20.44 -18.89
CA GLU A 43 -11.48 -19.82 -17.77
C GLU A 43 -11.41 -18.29 -17.83
N ASP A 44 -12.04 -17.66 -18.82
CA ASP A 44 -11.87 -16.21 -19.10
C ASP A 44 -12.41 -15.31 -17.98
N ASP A 45 -13.59 -15.62 -17.43
CA ASP A 45 -14.18 -14.86 -16.32
C ASP A 45 -13.29 -14.91 -15.08
N LEU A 46 -12.83 -16.11 -14.71
CA LEU A 46 -11.91 -16.32 -13.59
C LEU A 46 -10.58 -15.59 -13.83
N LYS A 47 -10.02 -15.67 -15.05
CA LYS A 47 -8.80 -14.96 -15.43
C LYS A 47 -8.95 -13.46 -15.21
N PHE A 48 -10.08 -12.87 -15.61
CA PHE A 48 -10.36 -11.44 -15.41
C PHE A 48 -10.42 -11.06 -13.92
N GLU A 49 -11.13 -11.87 -13.11
CA GLU A 49 -11.22 -11.65 -11.66
C GLU A 49 -9.84 -11.74 -10.98
N ILE A 50 -9.06 -12.79 -11.29
CA ILE A 50 -7.72 -12.97 -10.75
C ILE A 50 -6.82 -11.81 -11.16
N GLN A 51 -6.88 -11.35 -12.41
CA GLN A 51 -6.11 -10.20 -12.86
C GLN A 51 -6.46 -8.92 -12.09
N SER A 52 -7.73 -8.71 -11.76
CA SER A 52 -8.18 -7.58 -10.92
C SER A 52 -7.53 -7.62 -9.53
N HIS A 53 -7.53 -8.79 -8.88
CA HIS A 53 -6.85 -8.97 -7.61
C HIS A 53 -5.33 -8.74 -7.72
N LEU A 54 -4.68 -9.31 -8.75
CA LEU A 54 -3.25 -9.13 -8.99
C LEU A 54 -2.86 -7.65 -9.13
N LYS A 55 -3.66 -6.83 -9.81
CA LYS A 55 -3.40 -5.38 -9.97
C LYS A 55 -3.43 -4.60 -8.65
N SER A 56 -4.12 -5.12 -7.63
CA SER A 56 -4.15 -4.49 -6.30
C SER A 56 -2.98 -4.90 -5.39
N ILE A 57 -2.21 -5.91 -5.79
CA ILE A 57 -1.05 -6.38 -5.04
C ILE A 57 0.13 -5.46 -5.27
N SER A 58 0.65 -4.92 -4.17
CA SER A 58 1.85 -4.10 -4.18
C SER A 58 3.12 -4.93 -4.29
N ASP A 59 4.25 -4.26 -4.52
CA ASP A 59 5.57 -4.90 -4.60
C ASP A 59 6.01 -5.45 -3.23
N LEU A 60 5.64 -6.71 -2.95
CA LEU A 60 5.87 -7.37 -1.67
C LEU A 60 7.35 -7.50 -1.34
N ASP A 61 8.21 -7.84 -2.31
CA ASP A 61 9.66 -7.94 -2.09
C ASP A 61 10.22 -6.60 -1.56
N ARG A 62 9.78 -5.48 -2.17
CA ARG A 62 10.20 -4.14 -1.78
C ARG A 62 9.67 -3.76 -0.39
N LEU A 63 8.42 -4.11 -0.07
CA LEU A 63 7.83 -3.86 1.25
C LEU A 63 8.54 -4.66 2.34
N MET A 64 8.84 -5.94 2.10
CA MET A 64 9.59 -6.79 3.04
C MET A 64 11.02 -6.29 3.27
N GLY A 65 11.70 -5.84 2.21
CA GLY A 65 13.02 -5.23 2.35
C GLY A 65 13.01 -3.95 3.21
N LYS A 66 11.94 -3.14 3.12
CA LYS A 66 11.76 -1.97 3.98
C LYS A 66 11.39 -2.33 5.41
N LEU A 67 10.57 -3.35 5.60
CA LEU A 67 10.20 -3.86 6.92
C LEU A 67 11.45 -4.35 7.67
N ALA A 68 12.27 -5.17 7.02
CA ALA A 68 13.54 -5.67 7.59
C ALA A 68 14.55 -4.55 7.89
N ALA A 69 14.47 -3.43 7.18
CA ALA A 69 15.30 -2.24 7.42
C ALA A 69 14.68 -1.24 8.42
N GLU A 70 13.55 -1.59 9.07
CA GLU A 70 12.79 -0.72 9.97
C GLU A 70 12.38 0.63 9.36
N LYS A 71 12.16 0.65 8.04
CA LYS A 71 11.85 1.85 7.24
C LYS A 71 10.48 1.80 6.57
N LEU A 72 9.68 0.79 6.89
CA LEU A 72 8.32 0.66 6.36
C LEU A 72 7.44 1.76 6.97
N SER A 73 6.76 2.55 6.13
CA SER A 73 5.82 3.56 6.61
C SER A 73 4.43 2.98 6.88
N PRO A 74 3.58 3.65 7.69
CA PRO A 74 2.23 3.15 7.97
C PRO A 74 1.39 2.97 6.71
N LYS A 75 1.46 3.90 5.75
CA LYS A 75 0.76 3.75 4.45
C LYS A 75 1.22 2.51 3.69
N GLU A 76 2.52 2.22 3.70
CA GLU A 76 3.08 1.05 3.05
C GLU A 76 2.70 -0.25 3.76
N LEU A 77 2.57 -0.23 5.09
CA LEU A 77 1.98 -1.35 5.84
C LEU A 77 0.50 -1.57 5.47
N GLY A 78 -0.24 -0.50 5.20
CA GLY A 78 -1.60 -0.60 4.64
C GLY A 78 -1.64 -1.27 3.27
N TYR A 79 -0.68 -0.96 2.40
CA TYR A 79 -0.54 -1.63 1.10
C TYR A 79 -0.19 -3.11 1.24
N LEU A 80 0.63 -3.48 2.24
CA LEU A 80 0.87 -4.88 2.59
C LEU A 80 -0.44 -5.55 2.98
N ARG A 81 -1.20 -4.98 3.92
CA ARG A 81 -2.51 -5.52 4.38
C ARG A 81 -3.44 -5.77 3.20
N GLN A 82 -3.59 -4.80 2.29
CA GLN A 82 -4.42 -4.94 1.09
C GLN A 82 -3.93 -6.05 0.16
N SER A 83 -2.61 -6.17 0.00
CA SER A 83 -2.00 -7.22 -0.83
C SER A 83 -2.26 -8.61 -0.26
N LEU A 84 -2.17 -8.79 1.07
CA LEU A 84 -2.46 -10.05 1.73
C LEU A 84 -3.94 -10.47 1.56
N VAL A 85 -4.86 -9.51 1.68
CA VAL A 85 -6.30 -9.75 1.42
C VAL A 85 -6.53 -10.19 -0.03
N ALA A 86 -5.90 -9.51 -1.01
CA ALA A 86 -6.02 -9.88 -2.41
C ALA A 86 -5.47 -11.29 -2.69
N ILE A 87 -4.36 -11.68 -2.06
CA ILE A 87 -3.79 -13.03 -2.15
C ILE A 87 -4.75 -14.08 -1.58
N LYS A 88 -5.38 -13.78 -0.43
CA LYS A 88 -6.41 -14.65 0.15
C LYS A 88 -7.58 -14.85 -0.81
N SER A 89 -8.11 -13.78 -1.41
CA SER A 89 -9.20 -13.87 -2.40
C SER A 89 -8.79 -14.68 -3.64
N ILE A 90 -7.55 -14.53 -4.12
CA ILE A 90 -7.01 -15.35 -5.21
C ILE A 90 -7.01 -16.84 -4.81
N LYS A 91 -6.55 -17.16 -3.60
CA LYS A 91 -6.54 -18.54 -3.07
C LYS A 91 -7.95 -19.13 -3.06
N GLU A 92 -8.92 -18.39 -2.52
CA GLU A 92 -10.32 -18.80 -2.41
C GLU A 92 -10.95 -19.04 -3.78
N LYS A 93 -10.71 -18.14 -4.75
CA LYS A 93 -11.22 -18.28 -6.12
C LYS A 93 -10.63 -19.46 -6.87
N LEU A 94 -9.36 -19.79 -6.64
CA LEU A 94 -8.70 -20.91 -7.32
C LEU A 94 -8.91 -22.26 -6.60
N HIS A 95 -9.37 -22.26 -5.35
CA HIS A 95 -9.59 -23.48 -4.56
C HIS A 95 -10.55 -24.50 -5.19
N PRO A 96 -11.66 -24.11 -5.85
CA PRO A 96 -12.55 -25.08 -6.52
C PRO A 96 -11.93 -25.80 -7.72
N HIS A 97 -10.79 -25.32 -8.24
CA HIS A 97 -10.21 -25.79 -9.50
C HIS A 97 -9.05 -26.77 -9.25
N HIS A 98 -9.36 -28.07 -9.26
CA HIS A 98 -8.41 -29.15 -8.97
C HIS A 98 -7.11 -29.12 -9.82
N GLU A 99 -7.19 -28.64 -11.06
CA GLU A 99 -6.08 -28.54 -12.02
C GLU A 99 -4.96 -27.59 -11.57
N VAL A 100 -5.29 -26.60 -10.72
CA VAL A 100 -4.34 -25.60 -10.22
C VAL A 100 -4.00 -25.79 -8.74
N LEU A 101 -4.67 -26.70 -8.02
CA LEU A 101 -4.42 -26.93 -6.59
C LEU A 101 -2.96 -27.33 -6.29
N ALA A 102 -2.34 -28.13 -7.15
CA ALA A 102 -0.93 -28.51 -6.98
C ALA A 102 0.03 -27.30 -7.10
N TRP A 103 -0.40 -26.23 -7.76
CA TRP A 103 0.31 -24.95 -7.81
C TRP A 103 0.03 -24.07 -6.59
N LEU A 104 -1.16 -24.17 -6.01
CA LEU A 104 -1.60 -23.42 -4.83
C LEU A 104 -1.15 -24.02 -3.51
N ASN A 105 -0.82 -25.32 -3.46
CA ASN A 105 -0.55 -26.02 -2.20
C ASN A 105 0.68 -25.54 -1.37
N PRO A 106 1.58 -24.66 -1.85
CA PRO A 106 2.51 -23.94 -0.98
C PRO A 106 2.06 -22.51 -0.63
N LEU A 107 0.86 -22.07 -1.02
CA LEU A 107 0.36 -20.73 -0.71
C LEU A 107 -0.13 -20.66 0.74
N ASN A 108 0.70 -20.09 1.59
CA ASN A 108 0.49 -19.93 3.02
C ASN A 108 -0.81 -19.17 3.31
N ASP A 109 -1.60 -19.68 4.24
CA ASP A 109 -2.73 -18.94 4.80
C ASP A 109 -2.21 -17.91 5.80
N LEU A 110 -2.52 -16.65 5.57
CA LEU A 110 -2.10 -15.52 6.41
C LEU A 110 -3.32 -14.81 7.02
N THR A 111 -4.45 -15.52 7.17
CA THR A 111 -5.66 -14.98 7.77
C THR A 111 -5.40 -14.39 9.17
N ASP A 112 -4.65 -15.08 10.03
CA ASP A 112 -4.32 -14.58 11.37
C ASP A 112 -3.56 -13.25 11.32
N LEU A 113 -2.63 -13.10 10.36
CA LEU A 113 -1.89 -11.84 10.16
C LEU A 113 -2.80 -10.73 9.62
N ILE A 114 -3.70 -11.05 8.68
CA ILE A 114 -4.68 -10.10 8.14
C ILE A 114 -5.58 -9.59 9.27
N ASP A 115 -6.10 -10.50 10.10
CA ASP A 115 -6.98 -10.17 11.22
C ASP A 115 -6.23 -9.38 12.29
N PHE A 116 -4.99 -9.74 12.60
CA PHE A 116 -4.11 -8.95 13.47
C PHE A 116 -3.95 -7.51 12.97
N LEU A 117 -3.61 -7.33 11.70
CA LEU A 117 -3.44 -6.00 11.08
C LEU A 117 -4.76 -5.21 11.05
N ASN A 118 -5.88 -5.87 10.81
CA ASN A 118 -7.19 -5.23 10.86
C ASN A 118 -7.51 -4.77 12.28
N ASN A 119 -7.23 -5.57 13.31
CA ASN A 119 -7.56 -5.23 14.70
C ASN A 119 -6.61 -4.20 15.32
N HIS A 120 -5.37 -4.08 14.84
CA HIS A 120 -4.37 -3.18 15.44
C HIS A 120 -4.22 -1.84 14.70
N LEU A 121 -4.63 -1.77 13.44
CA LEU A 121 -4.42 -0.60 12.59
C LEU A 121 -5.76 0.03 12.17
N ASN A 122 -5.75 1.35 12.02
CA ASN A 122 -6.86 2.06 11.41
C ASN A 122 -7.06 1.64 9.95
N ASP A 123 -8.27 1.86 9.43
CA ASP A 123 -8.60 1.54 8.04
C ASP A 123 -7.81 2.42 7.08
N GLU A 124 -7.74 3.73 7.36
CA GLU A 124 -6.92 4.68 6.63
C GLU A 124 -5.63 5.00 7.38
N LEU A 125 -4.49 4.62 6.77
CA LEU A 125 -3.18 4.85 7.36
C LEU A 125 -2.49 6.09 6.77
N PRO A 126 -1.83 6.91 7.61
CA PRO A 126 -1.11 8.11 7.17
C PRO A 126 0.17 7.75 6.40
N VAL A 127 0.65 8.70 5.60
CA VAL A 127 1.91 8.55 4.84
C VAL A 127 3.12 8.36 5.76
N HIS A 128 3.13 9.05 6.91
CA HIS A 128 4.22 9.02 7.88
C HIS A 128 3.65 8.81 9.28
N LEU A 129 4.41 8.11 10.11
CA LEU A 129 4.10 7.86 11.51
C LEU A 129 3.98 9.16 12.33
N SER A 130 4.72 10.20 11.96
CA SER A 130 4.66 11.51 12.62
C SER A 130 3.31 12.24 12.47
N LYS A 131 2.44 11.80 11.55
CA LYS A 131 1.08 12.35 11.44
C LYS A 131 0.11 11.72 12.46
N GLY A 132 0.55 10.68 13.17
CA GLY A 132 -0.26 9.92 14.11
C GLY A 132 -1.47 9.23 13.48
N ASN A 133 -2.38 8.74 14.32
CA ASN A 133 -3.61 8.07 13.90
C ASN A 133 -3.40 6.79 13.07
N VAL A 134 -2.38 6.02 13.44
CA VAL A 134 -2.02 4.72 12.85
C VAL A 134 -2.70 3.58 13.58
N ILE A 135 -2.67 3.63 14.91
CA ILE A 135 -3.15 2.54 15.78
C ILE A 135 -4.65 2.69 16.01
N ARG A 136 -5.37 1.57 15.92
CA ARG A 136 -6.81 1.50 16.14
C ARG A 136 -7.17 1.78 17.60
N GLU A 137 -8.33 2.42 17.80
CA GLU A 137 -8.92 2.56 19.13
C GLU A 137 -9.21 1.18 19.75
N GLY A 138 -9.00 1.04 21.05
CA GLY A 138 -9.14 -0.21 21.80
C GLY A 138 -7.89 -1.09 21.83
N VAL A 139 -6.80 -0.68 21.17
CA VAL A 139 -5.52 -1.42 21.19
C VAL A 139 -4.69 -1.10 22.44
N ASP A 140 -4.74 0.14 22.92
CA ASP A 140 -4.00 0.61 24.09
C ASP A 140 -4.83 1.66 24.85
N GLU A 141 -5.25 1.32 26.07
CA GLU A 141 -6.14 2.16 26.89
C GLU A 141 -5.54 3.54 27.20
N GLU A 142 -4.22 3.63 27.40
CA GLU A 142 -3.56 4.91 27.69
C GLU A 142 -3.50 5.77 26.43
N LEU A 143 -3.26 5.17 25.25
CA LEU A 143 -3.33 5.90 23.98
C LEU A 143 -4.72 6.49 23.75
N ASP A 144 -5.77 5.70 24.00
CA ASP A 144 -7.16 6.13 23.83
C ASP A 144 -7.52 7.24 24.83
N ARG A 145 -7.11 7.10 26.09
CA ARG A 145 -7.27 8.14 27.10
C ARG A 145 -6.58 9.45 26.71
N LEU A 146 -5.33 9.38 26.23
CA LEU A 146 -4.57 10.56 25.82
C LEU A 146 -5.20 11.23 24.58
N ARG A 147 -5.67 10.45 23.60
CA ARG A 147 -6.40 10.96 22.43
C ARG A 147 -7.71 11.65 22.84
N SER A 148 -8.45 11.09 23.79
CA SER A 148 -9.65 11.72 24.35
C SER A 148 -9.32 13.06 25.04
N LEU A 149 -8.24 13.11 25.83
CA LEU A 149 -7.75 14.34 26.44
C LEU A 149 -7.40 15.41 25.39
N GLN A 150 -6.68 15.02 24.32
CA GLN A 150 -6.35 15.92 23.21
C GLN A 150 -7.61 16.49 22.52
N SER A 151 -8.61 15.63 22.26
CA SER A 151 -9.89 16.06 21.67
C SER A 151 -10.63 17.07 22.56
N SER A 152 -10.72 16.78 23.86
CA SER A 152 -11.35 17.69 24.83
C SER A 152 -10.60 19.02 24.97
N GLY A 153 -9.26 18.99 24.87
CA GLY A 153 -8.43 20.19 24.86
C GLY A 153 -8.73 21.08 23.66
N LYS A 154 -9.00 20.50 22.49
CA LYS A 154 -9.38 21.26 21.29
C LYS A 154 -10.75 21.92 21.42
N GLU A 155 -11.74 21.19 21.94
CA GLU A 155 -13.06 21.74 22.23
C GLU A 155 -12.99 22.89 23.25
N PHE A 156 -12.11 22.76 24.24
CA PHE A 156 -11.86 23.82 25.21
C PHE A 156 -11.27 25.08 24.54
N LEU A 157 -10.29 24.93 23.63
CA LEU A 157 -9.73 26.06 22.90
C LEU A 157 -10.78 26.77 22.04
N ASP A 158 -11.67 26.02 21.41
CA ASP A 158 -12.78 26.59 20.63
C ASP A 158 -13.76 27.36 21.52
N ALA A 159 -14.10 26.81 22.70
CA ALA A 159 -14.95 27.48 23.69
C ALA A 159 -14.29 28.74 24.26
N MET A 160 -12.99 28.68 24.55
CA MET A 160 -12.19 29.83 24.99
C MET A 160 -12.18 30.93 23.93
N CYS A 161 -11.95 30.57 22.66
CA CYS A 161 -11.98 31.51 21.54
C CYS A 161 -13.33 32.24 21.46
N GLN A 162 -14.44 31.50 21.59
CA GLN A 162 -15.78 32.08 21.55
C GLN A 162 -16.05 33.02 22.73
N ARG A 163 -15.65 32.61 23.94
CA ARG A 163 -15.75 33.43 25.15
C ARG A 163 -14.98 34.75 25.00
N GLU A 164 -13.76 34.71 24.47
CA GLU A 164 -12.96 35.92 24.26
C GLU A 164 -13.51 36.81 23.13
N ILE A 165 -14.12 36.24 22.09
CA ILE A 165 -14.86 37.01 21.06
C ILE A 165 -16.00 37.79 21.70
N GLU A 166 -16.78 37.16 22.57
CA GLU A 166 -17.92 37.79 23.28
C GLU A 166 -17.46 38.88 24.26
N ASN A 167 -16.39 38.62 25.01
CA ASN A 167 -15.85 39.57 25.99
C ASN A 167 -15.25 40.83 25.34
N THR A 168 -14.51 40.67 24.24
CA THR A 168 -13.76 41.76 23.60
C THR A 168 -14.51 42.43 22.45
N GLY A 169 -15.55 41.77 21.92
CA GLY A 169 -16.25 42.17 20.71
C GLY A 169 -15.39 42.07 19.44
N ILE A 170 -14.29 41.31 19.47
CA ILE A 170 -13.37 41.11 18.34
C ILE A 170 -13.78 39.86 17.56
N THR A 171 -14.68 40.01 16.59
CA THR A 171 -15.18 38.89 15.77
C THR A 171 -14.12 38.19 14.93
N SER A 172 -12.97 38.84 14.70
CA SER A 172 -11.86 38.28 13.94
C SER A 172 -10.83 37.51 14.77
N LEU A 173 -11.05 37.38 16.09
CA LEU A 173 -10.14 36.71 17.00
C LEU A 173 -10.02 35.23 16.65
N LYS A 174 -8.79 34.71 16.70
CA LYS A 174 -8.51 33.30 16.46
C LYS A 174 -7.47 32.79 17.45
N ILE A 175 -7.68 31.59 17.97
CA ILE A 175 -6.64 30.83 18.66
C ILE A 175 -5.99 29.90 17.64
N ASP A 176 -4.67 29.96 17.51
CA ASP A 176 -3.91 29.19 16.53
C ASP A 176 -2.55 28.78 17.12
N PHE A 177 -1.84 27.87 16.45
CA PHE A 177 -0.59 27.28 16.90
C PHE A 177 0.54 27.49 15.90
N ASN A 178 1.75 27.73 16.39
CA ASN A 178 2.96 27.60 15.57
C ASN A 178 4.11 26.94 16.35
N ASN A 179 5.03 26.31 15.63
CA ASN A 179 6.13 25.54 16.24
C ASN A 179 7.16 26.37 17.04
N VAL A 180 7.17 27.71 16.91
CA VAL A 180 8.19 28.58 17.52
C VAL A 180 7.68 29.26 18.79
N PHE A 181 6.43 29.72 18.77
CA PHE A 181 5.79 30.46 19.85
C PHE A 181 4.62 29.70 20.47
N GLY A 182 4.30 28.52 19.95
CA GLY A 182 3.24 27.67 20.46
C GLY A 182 1.85 28.22 20.20
N TYR A 183 0.91 28.01 21.12
CA TYR A 183 -0.44 28.57 21.02
C TYR A 183 -0.46 30.08 21.26
N TYR A 184 -1.29 30.77 20.49
CA TYR A 184 -1.49 32.22 20.58
C TYR A 184 -2.91 32.64 20.18
N ILE A 185 -3.32 33.79 20.69
CA ILE A 185 -4.51 34.52 20.25
C ILE A 185 -4.07 35.56 19.22
N GLU A 186 -4.58 35.50 17.99
CA GLU A 186 -4.30 36.45 16.93
C GLU A 186 -5.37 37.54 16.85
N VAL A 187 -4.93 38.79 16.92
CA VAL A 187 -5.79 39.98 16.85
C VAL A 187 -5.30 40.89 15.75
N ARG A 188 -6.19 41.30 14.84
CA ARG A 188 -5.86 42.27 13.78
C ARG A 188 -5.52 43.63 14.38
N ASN A 189 -4.59 44.36 13.76
CA ASN A 189 -4.17 45.68 14.23
C ASN A 189 -5.32 46.68 14.40
N THR A 190 -6.41 46.53 13.63
CA THR A 190 -7.64 47.33 13.73
C THR A 190 -8.39 47.19 15.06
N HIS A 191 -8.12 46.12 15.81
CA HIS A 191 -8.78 45.79 17.07
C HIS A 191 -7.82 45.82 18.26
N LYS A 192 -6.58 46.30 18.07
CA LYS A 192 -5.54 46.33 19.09
C LYS A 192 -5.98 47.06 20.37
N ASP A 193 -6.72 48.15 20.22
CA ASP A 193 -7.17 48.96 21.36
C ASP A 193 -8.25 48.26 22.21
N LYS A 194 -8.83 47.16 21.70
CA LYS A 194 -9.82 46.33 22.40
C LYS A 194 -9.19 45.14 23.13
N VAL A 195 -7.88 44.96 23.04
CA VAL A 195 -7.18 43.83 23.68
C VAL A 195 -7.10 44.07 25.19
N PRO A 196 -7.52 43.09 26.02
CA PRO A 196 -7.40 43.18 27.47
C PRO A 196 -5.95 43.35 27.96
N ALA A 197 -5.77 44.07 29.07
CA ALA A 197 -4.44 44.41 29.59
C ALA A 197 -3.69 43.24 30.23
N ASP A 198 -4.40 42.18 30.62
CA ASP A 198 -3.89 40.93 31.18
C ASP A 198 -3.30 39.98 30.12
N TRP A 199 -3.48 40.29 28.83
CA TRP A 199 -2.91 39.50 27.73
C TRP A 199 -1.44 39.86 27.49
N ILE A 200 -0.59 38.85 27.47
CA ILE A 200 0.85 39.01 27.26
C ILE A 200 1.15 38.91 25.77
N ARG A 201 1.71 39.97 25.18
CA ARG A 201 2.08 39.98 23.76
C ARG A 201 3.27 39.05 23.49
N LYS A 202 3.09 38.08 22.58
CA LYS A 202 4.13 37.13 22.11
C LYS A 202 4.86 37.59 20.84
N GLN A 203 4.13 38.12 19.85
CA GLN A 203 4.70 38.45 18.53
C GLN A 203 3.93 39.59 17.85
N THR A 204 4.62 40.44 17.09
CA THR A 204 4.02 41.47 16.23
C THR A 204 4.23 41.10 14.77
N LEU A 205 3.14 41.13 13.98
CA LEU A 205 3.13 40.94 12.53
C LEU A 205 2.76 42.25 11.82
N VAL A 206 2.89 42.28 10.50
CA VAL A 206 2.58 43.46 9.68
C VAL A 206 1.10 43.90 9.82
N SER A 207 0.18 42.95 9.98
CA SER A 207 -1.27 43.20 10.01
C SER A 207 -1.98 42.75 11.30
N ALA A 208 -1.25 42.13 12.24
CA ALA A 208 -1.81 41.55 13.45
C ALA A 208 -0.81 41.51 14.61
N GLU A 209 -1.30 41.33 15.81
CA GLU A 209 -0.51 41.03 17.01
C GLU A 209 -0.99 39.72 17.63
N ARG A 210 -0.04 38.98 18.20
CA ARG A 210 -0.26 37.67 18.83
C ARG A 210 -0.05 37.77 20.33
N TYR A 211 -0.97 37.19 21.08
CA TYR A 211 -1.05 37.27 22.54
C TYR A 211 -1.14 35.88 23.17
N ILE A 212 -0.86 35.80 24.46
CA ILE A 212 -1.11 34.63 25.30
C ILE A 212 -1.71 35.07 26.64
N THR A 213 -2.58 34.23 27.21
CA THR A 213 -3.08 34.36 28.59
C THR A 213 -2.48 33.25 29.45
N GLU A 214 -2.50 33.42 30.79
CA GLU A 214 -1.99 32.36 31.68
C GLU A 214 -2.80 31.06 31.52
N GLU A 215 -4.13 31.17 31.35
CA GLU A 215 -5.01 30.02 31.05
C GLU A 215 -4.57 29.31 29.76
N LEU A 216 -4.36 30.03 28.66
CA LEU A 216 -3.93 29.41 27.39
C LEU A 216 -2.57 28.73 27.52
N LYS A 217 -1.67 29.27 28.35
CA LYS A 217 -0.34 28.71 28.61
C LYS A 217 -0.39 27.41 29.44
N GLU A 218 -1.26 27.34 30.44
CA GLU A 218 -1.49 26.12 31.21
C GLU A 218 -2.02 25.00 30.30
N TYR A 219 -3.00 25.31 29.45
CA TYR A 219 -3.56 24.37 28.49
C TYR A 219 -2.56 23.95 27.42
N GLU A 220 -1.77 24.89 26.89
CA GLU A 220 -0.66 24.60 25.97
C GLU A 220 0.28 23.53 26.54
N THR A 221 0.67 23.66 27.81
CA THR A 221 1.57 22.71 28.47
C THR A 221 0.93 21.32 28.59
N GLN A 222 -0.37 21.26 28.90
CA GLN A 222 -1.10 19.99 29.01
C GLN A 222 -1.28 19.31 27.65
N ILE A 223 -1.65 20.07 26.61
CA ILE A 223 -1.89 19.56 25.26
C ILE A 223 -0.57 19.06 24.65
N LEU A 224 0.49 19.88 24.66
CA LEU A 224 1.79 19.49 24.10
C LEU A 224 2.37 18.27 24.83
N GLY A 225 2.24 18.21 26.16
CA GLY A 225 2.67 17.05 26.93
C GLY A 225 1.87 15.78 26.62
N ALA A 226 0.59 15.90 26.28
CA ALA A 226 -0.21 14.78 25.80
C ALA A 226 0.20 14.36 24.37
N GLU A 227 0.43 15.30 23.47
CA GLU A 227 0.86 15.04 22.09
C GLU A 227 2.20 14.30 22.01
N GLU A 228 3.19 14.71 22.80
CA GLU A 228 4.48 14.01 22.87
C GLU A 228 4.32 12.57 23.36
N LYS A 229 3.49 12.35 24.38
CA LYS A 229 3.20 11.01 24.90
C LYS A 229 2.46 10.15 23.89
N ILE A 230 1.45 10.70 23.20
CA ILE A 230 0.72 10.03 22.12
C ILE A 230 1.71 9.60 21.04
N ALA A 231 2.55 10.51 20.56
CA ALA A 231 3.51 10.23 19.50
C ALA A 231 4.50 9.12 19.90
N ALA A 232 5.02 9.16 21.13
CA ALA A 232 5.93 8.13 21.64
C ALA A 232 5.23 6.76 21.78
N LEU A 233 4.01 6.75 22.31
CA LEU A 233 3.22 5.54 22.52
C LEU A 233 2.80 4.90 21.19
N GLU A 234 2.30 5.71 20.27
CA GLU A 234 1.91 5.29 18.92
C GLU A 234 3.12 4.76 18.14
N HIS A 235 4.29 5.39 18.28
CA HIS A 235 5.51 4.86 17.68
C HIS A 235 5.90 3.49 18.24
N ARG A 236 5.81 3.31 19.56
CA ARG A 236 6.09 2.02 20.22
C ARG A 236 5.14 0.93 19.74
N LEU A 237 3.85 1.22 19.70
CA LEU A 237 2.82 0.27 19.27
C LEU A 237 2.97 -0.09 17.79
N TYR A 238 3.24 0.90 16.93
CA TYR A 238 3.51 0.66 15.51
C TYR A 238 4.72 -0.25 15.32
N ARG A 239 5.81 -0.03 16.06
CA ARG A 239 6.97 -0.92 16.02
C ARG A 239 6.61 -2.34 16.42
N ALA A 240 5.84 -2.53 17.49
CA ALA A 240 5.38 -3.86 17.90
C ALA A 240 4.54 -4.56 16.81
N VAL A 241 3.70 -3.81 16.08
CA VAL A 241 2.98 -4.35 14.91
C VAL A 241 3.96 -4.78 13.82
N CYS A 242 4.96 -3.97 13.48
CA CYS A 242 5.98 -4.33 12.50
C CYS A 242 6.80 -5.58 12.91
N GLU A 243 7.16 -5.68 14.19
CA GLU A 243 7.84 -6.86 14.75
C GLU A 243 6.95 -8.12 14.64
N ASN A 244 5.65 -7.99 14.85
CA ASN A 244 4.73 -9.11 14.66
C ASN A 244 4.69 -9.57 13.19
N VAL A 245 4.61 -8.62 12.25
CA VAL A 245 4.62 -8.89 10.80
C VAL A 245 5.94 -9.57 10.37
N MET A 246 7.06 -9.20 10.99
CA MET A 246 8.37 -9.81 10.71
C MET A 246 8.39 -11.32 10.97
N ASN A 247 7.58 -11.84 11.91
CA ASN A 247 7.48 -13.28 12.15
C ASN A 247 6.89 -14.06 10.95
N TYR A 248 6.23 -13.37 10.03
CA TYR A 248 5.62 -13.95 8.83
C TYR A 248 6.42 -13.66 7.55
N ILE A 249 7.62 -13.07 7.66
CA ILE A 249 8.37 -12.59 6.48
C ILE A 249 8.61 -13.69 5.45
N ASP A 250 8.99 -14.89 5.88
CA ASP A 250 9.26 -16.02 4.99
C ASP A 250 7.98 -16.45 4.26
N ALA A 251 6.87 -16.60 4.99
CA ALA A 251 5.58 -16.98 4.42
C ALA A 251 5.05 -15.93 3.41
N ILE A 252 5.26 -14.64 3.68
CA ILE A 252 4.92 -13.54 2.77
C ILE A 252 5.77 -13.62 1.50
N GLN A 253 7.08 -13.88 1.63
CA GLN A 253 7.99 -13.99 0.49
C GLN A 253 7.67 -15.22 -0.37
N GLU A 254 7.36 -16.36 0.23
CA GLU A 254 6.91 -17.56 -0.48
C GLU A 254 5.62 -17.28 -1.26
N ASN A 255 4.65 -16.63 -0.61
CA ASN A 255 3.41 -16.21 -1.28
C ASN A 255 3.70 -15.25 -2.44
N ALA A 256 4.59 -14.27 -2.26
CA ALA A 256 4.98 -13.33 -3.32
C ALA A 256 5.58 -14.05 -4.53
N GLN A 257 6.43 -15.07 -4.30
CA GLN A 257 7.01 -15.87 -5.37
C GLN A 257 5.93 -16.65 -6.13
N LEU A 258 4.99 -17.29 -5.44
CA LEU A 258 3.92 -18.05 -6.08
C LEU A 258 2.98 -17.13 -6.89
N ILE A 259 2.62 -15.98 -6.31
CA ILE A 259 1.80 -14.97 -6.98
C ILE A 259 2.49 -14.42 -8.21
N ALA A 260 3.81 -14.20 -8.19
CA ALA A 260 4.57 -13.81 -9.37
C ALA A 260 4.47 -14.87 -10.49
N GLN A 261 4.47 -16.16 -10.14
CA GLN A 261 4.32 -17.24 -11.13
C GLN A 261 2.91 -17.30 -11.71
N LEU A 262 1.90 -17.09 -10.86
CA LEU A 262 0.50 -17.00 -11.26
C LEU A 262 0.26 -15.82 -12.21
N ASP A 263 0.79 -14.65 -11.86
CA ASP A 263 0.70 -13.43 -12.66
C ASP A 263 1.33 -13.60 -14.06
N ILE A 264 2.47 -14.29 -14.14
CA ILE A 264 3.06 -14.65 -15.43
C ILE A 264 2.14 -15.56 -16.23
N ALA A 265 1.50 -16.55 -15.62
CA ALA A 265 0.61 -17.45 -16.35
C ALA A 265 -0.64 -16.73 -16.87
N VAL A 266 -1.26 -15.87 -16.04
CA VAL A 266 -2.39 -15.02 -16.44
C VAL A 266 -1.99 -14.08 -17.57
N GLY A 267 -0.85 -13.39 -17.45
CA GLY A 267 -0.35 -12.50 -18.49
C GLY A 267 0.00 -13.22 -19.80
N LEU A 268 0.62 -14.40 -19.73
CA LEU A 268 0.95 -15.19 -20.92
C LEU A 268 -0.28 -15.85 -21.55
N SER A 269 -1.32 -16.16 -20.76
CA SER A 269 -2.62 -16.59 -21.28
C SER A 269 -3.27 -15.48 -22.10
N GLU A 270 -3.29 -14.26 -21.56
CA GLU A 270 -3.79 -13.08 -22.27
C GLU A 270 -3.02 -12.84 -23.58
N LEU A 271 -1.69 -12.91 -23.52
CA LEU A 271 -0.83 -12.79 -24.70
C LEU A 271 -1.10 -13.90 -25.73
N ALA A 272 -1.26 -15.15 -25.28
CA ALA A 272 -1.48 -16.27 -26.18
C ALA A 272 -2.81 -16.13 -26.93
N ILE A 273 -3.86 -15.67 -26.26
CA ILE A 273 -5.17 -15.41 -26.88
C ILE A 273 -5.07 -14.21 -27.83
N SER A 274 -4.50 -13.08 -27.37
CA SER A 274 -4.46 -11.84 -28.17
C SER A 274 -3.62 -11.99 -29.44
N GLU A 275 -2.56 -12.80 -29.38
CA GLU A 275 -1.64 -13.01 -30.50
C GLU A 275 -1.91 -14.30 -31.28
N GLY A 276 -2.86 -15.14 -30.85
CA GLY A 276 -3.12 -16.43 -31.46
C GLY A 276 -1.92 -17.37 -31.39
N TYR A 277 -1.24 -17.43 -30.24
CA TYR A 277 -0.15 -18.38 -30.00
C TYR A 277 -0.69 -19.77 -29.65
N THR A 278 0.05 -20.80 -30.03
CA THR A 278 -0.32 -22.19 -29.80
C THR A 278 0.63 -22.84 -28.80
N LYS A 279 0.09 -23.69 -27.92
CA LYS A 279 0.88 -24.48 -26.97
C LYS A 279 1.82 -25.42 -27.74
N PRO A 280 3.15 -25.38 -27.48
CA PRO A 280 4.08 -26.29 -28.13
C PRO A 280 3.96 -27.71 -27.56
N VAL A 281 4.35 -28.71 -28.37
CA VAL A 281 4.57 -30.09 -27.92
C VAL A 281 6.06 -30.28 -27.73
N LEU A 282 6.48 -30.65 -26.52
CA LEU A 282 7.89 -30.80 -26.16
C LEU A 282 8.25 -32.29 -26.03
N ASN A 283 9.46 -32.63 -26.48
CA ASN A 283 10.08 -33.94 -26.29
C ASN A 283 11.58 -33.76 -26.00
N GLU A 284 12.27 -34.85 -25.63
CA GLU A 284 13.71 -34.85 -25.29
C GLU A 284 14.64 -34.89 -26.53
N GLY A 285 14.07 -34.82 -27.74
CA GLY A 285 14.83 -34.80 -28.98
C GLY A 285 15.38 -33.43 -29.34
N TYR A 286 16.17 -33.38 -30.42
CA TYR A 286 16.79 -32.15 -30.93
C TYR A 286 16.06 -31.54 -32.14
N ALA A 287 15.02 -32.20 -32.63
CA ALA A 287 14.27 -31.77 -33.81
C ALA A 287 13.31 -30.62 -33.48
N ILE A 288 13.17 -29.67 -34.39
CA ILE A 288 12.25 -28.55 -34.30
C ILE A 288 11.34 -28.60 -35.55
N ASP A 289 10.03 -28.75 -35.34
CA ASP A 289 9.02 -28.67 -36.40
C ASP A 289 8.12 -27.46 -36.12
N LEU A 290 8.18 -26.45 -37.00
CA LEU A 290 7.39 -25.23 -36.88
C LEU A 290 6.48 -25.05 -38.10
N LYS A 291 5.20 -24.83 -37.85
CA LYS A 291 4.19 -24.57 -38.88
C LYS A 291 3.65 -23.16 -38.70
N GLU A 292 3.62 -22.40 -39.79
CA GLU A 292 3.16 -21.00 -39.83
C GLU A 292 3.80 -20.10 -38.76
N ALA A 293 5.09 -20.32 -38.51
CA ALA A 293 5.84 -19.58 -37.51
C ALA A 293 5.93 -18.09 -37.85
N ARG A 294 5.77 -17.27 -36.81
CA ARG A 294 5.84 -15.81 -36.87
C ARG A 294 6.95 -15.33 -35.94
N HIS A 295 7.63 -14.27 -36.35
CA HIS A 295 8.60 -13.61 -35.47
C HIS A 295 7.85 -12.63 -34.56
N PRO A 296 7.84 -12.83 -33.22
CA PRO A 296 6.94 -12.13 -32.29
C PRO A 296 7.16 -10.61 -32.22
N ILE A 297 8.36 -10.14 -32.54
CA ILE A 297 8.69 -8.70 -32.59
C ILE A 297 8.37 -8.08 -33.97
N ILE A 298 8.74 -8.75 -35.06
CA ILE A 298 8.61 -8.21 -36.42
C ILE A 298 7.14 -8.09 -36.80
N GLU A 299 6.29 -9.05 -36.41
CA GLU A 299 4.86 -9.01 -36.72
C GLU A 299 4.15 -7.78 -36.13
N LYS A 300 4.62 -7.27 -34.98
CA LYS A 300 4.10 -6.07 -34.33
C LYS A 300 4.62 -4.77 -34.93
N ALA A 301 5.81 -4.79 -35.53
CA ALA A 301 6.45 -3.61 -36.11
C ALA A 301 5.99 -3.33 -37.57
N LEU A 302 5.32 -4.29 -38.21
CA LEU A 302 4.86 -4.17 -39.60
C LEU A 302 3.43 -3.59 -39.67
N PRO A 303 3.10 -2.72 -40.64
CA PRO A 303 1.73 -2.29 -40.91
C PRO A 303 0.82 -3.48 -41.22
N LEU A 304 -0.46 -3.41 -40.81
CA LEU A 304 -1.46 -4.49 -40.93
C LEU A 304 -1.51 -5.19 -42.31
N ALA A 305 -1.12 -4.51 -43.38
CA ALA A 305 -1.14 -5.02 -44.76
C ALA A 305 0.02 -5.96 -45.14
N LYS A 306 1.04 -6.19 -44.29
CA LYS A 306 2.26 -6.95 -44.66
C LYS A 306 2.66 -8.09 -43.71
N SER A 307 1.84 -8.50 -42.73
CA SER A 307 2.27 -9.44 -41.67
C SER A 307 2.40 -10.93 -42.07
N ILE A 308 2.55 -11.27 -43.35
CA ILE A 308 2.85 -12.64 -43.77
C ILE A 308 4.37 -12.79 -43.92
N SER A 309 5.10 -12.84 -42.81
CA SER A 309 6.50 -13.28 -42.82
C SER A 309 6.54 -14.73 -42.35
N ARG A 310 6.48 -15.67 -43.30
CA ARG A 310 6.67 -17.10 -43.05
C ARG A 310 8.16 -17.37 -42.86
N MET A 311 8.58 -17.64 -41.62
CA MET A 311 9.91 -18.24 -41.39
C MET A 311 9.77 -19.75 -41.55
N ILE A 312 10.23 -20.29 -42.69
CA ILE A 312 10.41 -21.72 -42.88
C ILE A 312 11.85 -22.04 -42.42
N PHE A 313 11.99 -22.74 -41.31
CA PHE A 313 13.24 -23.42 -40.95
C PHE A 313 13.01 -24.91 -41.19
N THR A 314 13.66 -25.44 -42.24
CA THR A 314 13.80 -26.88 -42.52
C THR A 314 15.00 -27.45 -41.81
#